data_AF-A0A645A7X1-F1
#
_entry.id   AF-A0A645A7X1-F1
#
_cell.length_a   1.000
_cell.length_b   1.000
_cell.length_c   1.000
_cell.angle_alpha   90.00
_cell.angle_beta   90.00
_cell.angle_gamma   90.00
#
_symmetry.space_group_name_H-M   'P 1'
#
loop_
_entity.id
_entity.type
_entity.pdbx_description
1 polymer ?
#
loop_
_entity_poly.entity_id
_entity_poly.type
_entity_poly.pdbx_seq_one_letter_code
_entity_poly.pdbx_strand_id
1 'polypeptide(L)' 'MVGDTLTSDIKGGLDSGIDTCWYNPYGLQPSELIKSTYTIKELSELKEILGM' A
#
# COMPACT_ATOMS: atom_id res chain seq x y z
N MET A 1 4.57 0.72 -6.07
CA MET A 1 5.19 -0.31 -5.19
C MET A 1 4.13 -0.93 -4.30
N VAL A 2 4.17 -2.23 -4.10
CA VAL A 2 3.27 -2.96 -3.20
C VAL A 2 4.09 -3.53 -2.05
N GLY A 3 3.62 -3.38 -0.82
CA GLY A 3 4.31 -3.92 0.36
C GLY A 3 3.43 -3.90 1.60
N ASP A 4 3.83 -4.62 2.64
CA ASP A 4 3.10 -4.79 3.89
C ASP A 4 3.64 -3.88 5.01
N THR A 5 4.86 -3.38 4.88
CA THR A 5 5.51 -2.56 5.89
C THR A 5 5.36 -1.08 5.58
N LEU A 6 4.66 -0.34 6.45
CA LEU A 6 4.43 1.10 6.28
C LEU A 6 5.73 1.92 6.22
N THR A 7 6.72 1.62 7.07
CA THR A 7 7.94 2.45 7.18
C THR A 7 8.99 2.14 6.13
N SER A 8 9.03 0.91 5.60
CA SER A 8 9.98 0.51 4.56
C SER A 8 9.36 0.70 3.18
N ASP A 9 8.26 -0.02 2.91
CA ASP A 9 7.65 -0.02 1.59
C ASP A 9 6.89 1.28 1.36
N ILE A 10 5.91 1.59 2.20
CA ILE A 10 5.03 2.72 1.89
C ILE A 10 5.78 4.03 1.96
N LYS A 11 6.50 4.28 3.06
CA LYS A 11 7.28 5.51 3.18
C LYS A 11 8.40 5.60 2.15
N GLY A 12 9.15 4.51 1.91
CA GLY A 12 10.21 4.51 0.90
C GLY A 12 9.69 4.77 -0.52
N GLY A 13 8.53 4.21 -0.87
CA GLY A 13 7.89 4.46 -2.16
C GLY A 13 7.38 5.89 -2.30
N LEU A 14 6.76 6.44 -1.25
CA LEU A 14 6.33 7.84 -1.21
C LEU A 14 7.52 8.80 -1.35
N ASP A 15 8.60 8.56 -0.62
CA ASP A 15 9.83 9.37 -0.66
C ASP A 15 10.50 9.29 -2.05
N SER A 16 10.29 8.19 -2.78
CA SER A 16 10.75 8.00 -4.16
C SER A 16 9.79 8.56 -5.22
N GLY A 17 8.64 9.12 -4.83
CA GLY A 17 7.67 9.75 -5.72
C GLY A 17 6.85 8.77 -6.57
N ILE A 18 6.65 7.53 -6.12
CA ILE A 18 5.85 6.52 -6.83
C ILE A 18 4.58 6.16 -6.06
N ASP A 19 3.55 5.70 -6.77
CA ASP A 19 2.34 5.19 -6.13
C ASP A 19 2.64 3.98 -5.25
N THR A 20 1.99 3.92 -4.10
CA THR A 20 2.18 2.86 -3.10
C THR A 20 0.88 2.14 -2.79
N CYS A 21 0.95 0.83 -2.60
CA CYS A 21 -0.16 -0.01 -2.23
C CYS A 21 0.20 -0.79 -0.97
N TRP A 22 -0.54 -0.56 0.11
CA TRP A 22 -0.34 -1.27 1.36
C TRP A 22 -1.15 -2.57 1.39
N TYR A 23 -0.44 -3.69 1.48
CA TYR A 23 -1.05 -4.99 1.71
C TYR A 23 -1.31 -5.19 3.21
N ASN A 24 -2.58 -5.18 3.58
CA ASN A 24 -3.03 -5.21 4.97
C ASN A 24 -4.11 -6.31 5.17
N PRO A 25 -3.74 -7.60 5.06
CA PRO A 25 -4.69 -8.71 5.18
C PRO A 25 -5.35 -8.77 6.57
N TYR A 26 -4.66 -8.25 7.59
CA TYR A 26 -5.12 -8.26 8.97
C TYR A 26 -6.01 -7.06 9.35
N GLY A 27 -6.25 -6.12 8.42
CA GLY A 27 -7.08 -4.95 8.68
C GLY A 27 -6.57 -4.06 9.80
N LEU A 28 -5.23 -3.93 9.92
CA LEU A 28 -4.59 -3.02 10.86
C LEU A 28 -5.02 -1.58 10.59
N GLN A 29 -5.05 -0.76 11.64
CA GLN A 29 -5.39 0.64 11.46
C GLN A 29 -4.36 1.37 10.59
N PRO A 30 -4.79 2.20 9.62
CA PRO A 30 -3.89 3.03 8.84
C PRO A 30 -3.06 3.97 9.73
N SER A 31 -1.86 4.31 9.30
CA SER A 31 -1.07 5.34 9.96
C SER A 31 -1.60 6.73 9.62
N GLU A 32 -1.69 7.61 10.62
CA GLU A 32 -1.99 9.03 10.39
C GLU A 32 -0.84 9.76 9.68
N LEU A 33 0.40 9.25 9.82
CA LEU A 33 1.63 9.85 9.30
C LEU A 33 2.03 9.31 7.93
N ILE A 34 1.79 8.02 7.67
CA ILE A 34 2.20 7.34 6.44
C ILE A 34 0.94 6.89 5.70
N LYS A 35 0.61 7.58 4.60
CA LYS A 35 -0.60 7.32 3.80
C LYS A 35 -0.20 6.71 2.46
N SER A 36 -0.52 5.43 2.26
CA SER A 36 -0.37 4.79 0.95
C SER A 36 -1.38 5.34 -0.06
N THR A 37 -1.06 5.25 -1.36
CA THR A 37 -2.01 5.60 -2.44
C THR A 37 -3.21 4.64 -2.44
N TYR A 38 -2.94 3.36 -2.22
CA TYR A 38 -3.95 2.28 -2.17
C TYR A 38 -3.76 1.41 -0.93
N THR A 39 -4.82 0.73 -0.51
CA THR A 39 -4.75 -0.32 0.52
C THR A 39 -5.61 -1.49 0.05
N ILE A 40 -5.07 -2.70 0.17
CA ILE A 40 -5.74 -3.95 -0.21
C ILE A 40 -5.64 -4.95 0.94
N LYS A 41 -6.59 -5.89 1.03
CA LYS A 41 -6.55 -7.01 1.98
C LYS A 41 -6.12 -8.30 1.32
N GLU A 42 -6.40 -8.46 0.03
CA GLU A 42 -6.10 -9.62 -0.79
C GLU A 42 -5.33 -9.20 -2.04
N LEU A 43 -4.33 -9.99 -2.45
CA LEU A 43 -3.52 -9.65 -3.63
C LEU A 43 -4.33 -9.64 -4.93
N SER A 44 -5.47 -10.33 -4.97
CA SER A 44 -6.38 -10.30 -6.13
C SER A 44 -6.96 -8.90 -6.40
N GLU A 45 -7.11 -8.06 -5.37
CA GLU A 45 -7.62 -6.69 -5.51
C GLU A 45 -6.67 -5.78 -6.31
N LEU A 46 -5.39 -6.17 -6.47
CA LEU A 46 -4.46 -5.45 -7.35
C LEU A 46 -4.93 -5.42 -8.80
N LYS A 47 -5.64 -6.45 -9.26
CA LYS A 47 -6.15 -6.49 -10.63
C LYS A 47 -7.11 -5.35 -10.90
N GLU A 48 -7.99 -5.07 -9.93
CA GLU A 48 -8.96 -3.96 -10.03
C GLU A 48 -8.25 -2.61 -10.06
N ILE A 49 -7.20 -2.42 -9.24
CA ILE A 49 -6.39 -1.19 -9.22
C ILE A 49 -5.65 -0.99 -10.56
N LEU A 50 -5.13 -2.07 -11.13
CA LEU A 50 -4.35 -2.04 -12.38
C LEU A 50 -5.22 -2.07 -13.64
N GLY A 51 -6.55 -2.21 -13.52
CA GLY A 51 -7.47 -2.29 -14.64
C GLY A 51 -7.35 -3.60 -15.45
N MET A 52 -7.01 -4.71 -14.79
CA MET A 52 -6.80 -6.04 -15.36
C MET A 52 -7.97 -7.01 -15.13
#